data_AF-A0A1W9X992-F1
#
_entry.id   AF-A0A1W9X992-F1
#
_cell.length_a   1.000
_cell.length_b   1.000
_cell.length_c   1.000
_cell.angle_alpha   90.00
_cell.angle_beta   90.00
_cell.angle_gamma   90.00
#
_symmetry.space_group_name_H-M   'P 1'
#
loop_
_entity.id
_entity.type
_entity.pdbx_description
1 polymer ?
#
loop_
_entity_poly.entity_id
_entity_poly.type
_entity_poly.pdbx_seq_one_letter_code
_entity_poly.pdbx_strand_id
1 'polypeptide(L)' 'MKNIKVLGSGCANCKATFARIEKAAEEKGVEISLEKVEDMADIMSYGIMSTPGVVVDGEVVNHFVRATISFGQP' A
#
# COMPACT_ATOMS: atom_id res chain seq x y z
N MET A 1 13.37 -2.04 -7.67
CA MET A 1 12.49 -2.60 -6.63
C MET A 1 11.74 -1.45 -5.97
N LYS A 2 10.39 -1.48 -5.93
CA LYS A 2 9.59 -0.44 -5.24
C LYS A 2 9.12 -0.94 -3.88
N ASN A 3 9.33 -0.18 -2.82
CA ASN A 3 8.83 -0.55 -1.50
C ASN A 3 7.39 -0.08 -1.32
N ILE A 4 6.50 -1.01 -0.97
CA ILE A 4 5.09 -0.74 -0.76
C ILE A 4 4.69 -1.22 0.62
N LYS A 5 4.15 -0.31 1.43
CA LYS A 5 3.67 -0.64 2.77
C LYS A 5 2.17 -0.47 2.83
N VAL A 6 1.46 -1.50 3.31
CA VAL A 6 0.02 -1.43 3.56
C VAL A 6 -0.18 -1.20 5.06
N LEU A 7 -0.65 -0.01 5.38
CA LEU A 7 -0.93 0.48 6.73
C LEU A 7 -2.36 0.11 7.13
N GLY A 8 -2.52 -0.87 8.00
CA GLY A 8 -3.84 -1.23 8.50
C GLY A 8 -3.83 -2.44 9.42
N SER A 9 -4.80 -2.47 10.34
CA SER A 9 -4.95 -3.48 11.38
C SER A 9 -5.44 -4.87 10.88
N GLY A 10 -5.10 -5.24 9.65
CA GLY A 10 -5.36 -6.59 9.13
C GLY A 10 -6.81 -6.88 8.71
N CYS A 11 -7.67 -5.86 8.56
CA CYS A 11 -9.05 -6.05 8.11
C CYS A 11 -9.14 -6.62 6.68
N ALA A 12 -10.30 -7.16 6.31
CA ALA A 12 -10.51 -7.81 5.00
C ALA A 12 -10.09 -6.93 3.81
N ASN A 13 -10.30 -5.62 3.92
CA ASN A 13 -9.90 -4.63 2.90
C ASN A 13 -8.38 -4.49 2.77
N CYS A 14 -7.61 -4.60 3.86
CA CYS A 14 -6.15 -4.56 3.83
C CYS A 14 -5.60 -5.76 3.05
N LYS A 15 -6.14 -6.96 3.33
CA LYS A 15 -5.74 -8.21 2.65
C LYS A 15 -6.05 -8.15 1.15
N ALA A 16 -7.24 -7.68 0.79
CA ALA A 16 -7.62 -7.50 -0.61
C ALA A 16 -6.71 -6.49 -1.33
N THR A 17 -6.32 -5.41 -0.65
CA THR A 17 -5.42 -4.39 -1.22
C THR A 17 -4.03 -4.96 -1.46
N PHE A 18 -3.48 -5.72 -0.51
CA PHE A 18 -2.19 -6.40 -0.64
C PHE A 18 -2.15 -7.30 -1.87
N ALA A 19 -3.14 -8.20 -2.01
CA ALA A 19 -3.23 -9.12 -3.14
C ALA A 19 -3.40 -8.38 -4.49
N ARG A 20 -4.13 -7.26 -4.52
CA ARG A 20 -4.26 -6.43 -5.73
C ARG A 20 -2.94 -5.77 -6.12
N ILE A 21 -2.16 -5.30 -5.16
CA ILE A 21 -0.85 -4.68 -5.41
C ILE A 21 0.12 -5.72 -5.96
N GLU A 22 0.18 -6.89 -5.31
CA GLU A 22 1.02 -8.02 -5.74
C GLU A 22 0.71 -8.41 -7.19
N LYS A 23 -0.57 -8.60 -7.49
CA LYS A 23 -1.03 -8.96 -8.83
C LYS A 23 -0.75 -7.87 -9.87
N ALA A 24 -1.00 -6.60 -9.53
CA ALA A 24 -0.72 -5.49 -10.43
C ALA A 24 0.78 -5.33 -10.73
N ALA A 25 1.64 -5.60 -9.76
CA ALA A 25 3.08 -5.58 -9.96
C ALA A 25 3.57 -6.74 -10.81
N GLU A 26 3.04 -7.94 -10.59
CA GLU A 26 3.31 -9.12 -11.42
C GLU A 26 2.87 -8.89 -12.87
N GLU A 27 1.65 -8.37 -13.09
CA GLU A 27 1.13 -8.03 -14.43
C GLU A 27 1.98 -6.96 -15.14
N LYS A 28 2.58 -6.04 -14.38
CA LYS A 28 3.48 -5.01 -14.92
C LYS A 28 4.95 -5.44 -14.99
N GLY A 29 5.30 -6.63 -14.50
CA GLY A 29 6.69 -7.08 -14.39
C GLY A 29 7.55 -6.18 -13.50
N VAL A 30 6.94 -5.51 -12.52
CA VAL A 30 7.64 -4.61 -11.60
C VAL A 30 7.94 -5.36 -10.31
N GLU A 31 9.22 -5.40 -9.95
CA GLU A 31 9.62 -5.97 -8.66
C GLU A 31 9.24 -5.00 -7.53
N ILE A 32 8.37 -5.47 -6.63
CA ILE A 32 7.90 -4.72 -5.47
C ILE A 32 8.21 -5.46 -4.17
N SER A 33 8.41 -4.72 -3.09
CA SER A 33 8.56 -5.25 -1.73
C SER A 33 7.34 -4.84 -0.92
N LEU A 34 6.48 -5.80 -0.59
CA LEU A 34 5.24 -5.55 0.12
C LEU A 34 5.39 -5.83 1.62
N GLU A 35 5.15 -4.81 2.43
CA GLU A 35 5.21 -4.87 3.90
C GLU A 35 3.84 -4.53 4.51
N LYS A 36 3.45 -5.23 5.58
CA LYS A 36 2.25 -4.91 6.34
C LYS A 36 2.65 -4.18 7.60
N VAL A 37 2.09 -2.99 7.77
CA VAL A 37 2.31 -2.18 8.96
C VAL A 37 0.99 -2.17 9.72
N GLU A 38 0.96 -2.94 10.81
CA GLU A 38 -0.20 -3.09 11.67
C GLU A 38 -0.07 -2.24 12.95
N ASP A 39 1.13 -1.72 13.20
CA ASP A 39 1.43 -0.90 14.37
C ASP A 39 0.83 0.51 14.23
N MET A 40 -0.01 0.90 15.19
CA MET A 40 -0.67 2.20 15.15
C MET A 40 0.31 3.38 15.29
N ALA A 41 1.43 3.22 16.00
CA ALA A 41 2.42 4.28 16.10
C ALA A 41 3.10 4.54 14.75
N ASP A 42 3.44 3.48 14.02
CA ASP A 42 3.96 3.61 12.65
C ASP A 42 2.92 4.26 11.73
N ILE A 43 1.67 3.79 11.76
CA ILE A 43 0.58 4.34 10.94
C ILE A 43 0.38 5.85 11.17
N MET A 44 0.40 6.28 12.44
CA MET A 44 0.31 7.70 12.80
C MET A 44 1.56 8.49 12.39
N SER A 45 2.75 7.87 12.40
CA SER A 45 3.99 8.47 11.93
C SER A 45 3.92 8.85 10.44
N TYR A 46 3.18 8.06 9.64
CA TYR A 46 2.88 8.39 8.24
C TYR A 46 1.74 9.41 8.07
N GLY A 47 1.14 9.93 9.16
CA GLY A 47 0.05 10.90 9.10
C GLY A 47 -1.30 10.31 8.65
N ILE A 48 -1.45 8.98 8.67
CA ILE A 48 -2.71 8.31 8.31
C ILE A 48 -3.69 8.42 9.47
N MET A 49 -4.75 9.21 9.29
CA MET A 49 -5.85 9.33 10.26
C MET A 49 -6.98 8.33 10.03
N SER A 50 -7.07 7.68 8.87
CA SER A 50 -7.98 6.54 8.68
C SER A 50 -7.36 5.47 7.80
N THR A 51 -7.42 4.24 8.30
CA THR A 51 -6.91 3.06 7.62
C THR A 51 -8.01 2.47 6.73
N PRO A 52 -7.64 1.80 5.63
CA PRO A 52 -6.27 1.43 5.23
C PRO A 52 -5.50 2.52 4.49
N GLY A 53 -4.26 2.76 4.89
CA GLY A 53 -3.28 3.58 4.17
C GLY A 53 -2.37 2.72 3.29
N VAL A 54 -1.88 3.28 2.19
CA VAL A 54 -0.85 2.64 1.36
C VAL A 54 0.29 3.62 1.15
N VAL A 55 1.52 3.16 1.39
CA VAL A 55 2.76 3.89 1.18
C VAL A 55 3.50 3.25 0.03
N VAL A 56 4.00 4.03 -0.93
CA VAL A 56 4.85 3.58 -2.03
C VAL A 56 6.09 4.44 -2.03
N ASP A 57 7.27 3.82 -1.92
CA ASP A 57 8.57 4.51 -1.90
C ASP A 57 8.71 5.56 -0.78
N GLY A 58 8.02 5.34 0.35
CA GLY A 58 7.96 6.30 1.46
C GLY A 58 6.88 7.37 1.32
N GLU A 59 6.19 7.42 0.19
CA GLU A 59 5.12 8.38 -0.07
C GLU A 59 3.73 7.77 0.15
N VAL A 60 2.88 8.46 0.91
CA VAL A 60 1.51 8.02 1.18
C VAL A 60 0.63 8.27 -0.05
N VAL A 61 0.19 7.21 -0.72
CA VAL A 61 -0.53 7.31 -1.99
C VAL A 61 -2.05 7.23 -1.87
N ASN A 62 -2.62 6.78 -0.74
CA ASN A 62 -4.09 6.78 -0.59
C ASN A 62 -4.61 6.61 0.85
N HIS A 63 -5.75 7.26 1.13
CA HIS A 63 -6.59 7.14 2.34
C HIS A 63 -7.93 6.42 2.06
N PHE A 64 -8.33 6.21 0.80
CA PHE A 64 -9.57 5.49 0.48
C PHE A 64 -9.43 4.71 -0.84
N VAL A 65 -9.31 3.38 -0.72
CA VAL A 65 -9.01 2.38 -1.76
C VAL A 65 -9.82 2.57 -3.06
N ARG A 66 -9.29 3.39 -3.95
CA ARG A 66 -9.41 3.28 -5.41
C ARG A 66 -7.98 3.27 -5.91
N ALA A 67 -7.31 2.13 -5.72
CA ALA A 67 -5.92 1.91 -6.05
C ALA A 67 -5.73 1.86 -7.58
N THR A 68 -5.93 2.98 -8.27
CA THR A 68 -5.15 3.30 -9.46
C THR A 68 -3.77 3.69 -8.97
N ILE A 69 -2.97 2.70 -8.55
CA ILE A 69 -1.55 2.93 -8.32
C ILE A 69 -1.01 3.19 -9.70
N SER A 70 -0.85 4.48 -10.02
CA SER A 70 -0.20 4.93 -11.22
C SER A 70 1.29 4.64 -11.06
N PHE A 71 1.65 3.36 -11.14
CA PHE A 71 3.02 2.93 -11.38
C PHE A 71 3.39 3.49 -12.74
N GLY A 72 3.91 4.72 -12.77
CA GLY A 72 4.45 5.42 -13.94
C GLY A 72 3.74 5.07 -15.24
N GLN A 73 2.69 5.79 -15.59
CA GLN A 73 2.41 5.96 -17.01
C GLN A 73 3.62 6.71 -17.61
N PRO A 74 4.11 6.33 -18.81
CA PRO A 74 5.14 7.10 -19.51
C PRO A 74 4.70 8.54 -19.75
#